data_AF-A0A4U9DCQ7-F1
#
_entry.id   AF-A0A4U9DCQ7-F1
#
_cell.length_a   1.000
_cell.length_b   1.000
_cell.length_c   1.000
_cell.angle_alpha   90.00
_cell.angle_beta   90.00
_cell.angle_gamma   90.00
#
_symmetry.space_group_name_H-M   'P 1'
#
loop_
_entity.id
_entity.type
_entity.pdbx_description
1 polymer ?
#
loop_
_entity_poly.entity_id
_entity_poly.type
_entity_poly.pdbx_seq_one_letter_code
_entity_poly.pdbx_strand_id
1 'polypeptide(L)' 'MKYQQLENLESGWKWKYLVKKHREGELITRYIEASAAQAAVDVLLTLENEPVLVNTWIDQHINRS' A
#
# COMPACT_ATOMS: atom_id res chain seq x y z
N MET A 1 1.67 -22.85 -9.17
CA MET A 1 2.17 -22.81 -7.77
C MET A 1 1.05 -22.29 -6.88
N LYS A 2 0.68 -23.02 -5.82
CA LYS A 2 -0.45 -22.64 -4.93
C LYS A 2 -0.13 -21.43 -4.03
N TYR A 3 1.16 -21.24 -3.70
CA TYR A 3 1.66 -20.15 -2.84
C TYR A 3 1.57 -18.77 -3.49
N GLN A 4 2.00 -18.65 -4.75
CA GLN A 4 1.98 -17.38 -5.48
C GLN A 4 0.56 -16.81 -5.69
N GLN A 5 -0.46 -17.68 -5.76
CA GLN A 5 -1.86 -17.24 -5.82
C GLN A 5 -2.35 -16.68 -4.48
N LEU A 6 -1.91 -17.26 -3.37
CA LEU A 6 -2.22 -16.78 -2.02
C LEU A 6 -1.55 -15.42 -1.77
N GLU A 7 -0.28 -15.28 -2.13
CA GLU A 7 0.45 -14.01 -1.99
C GLU A 7 -0.20 -12.87 -2.79
N ASN A 8 -0.66 -13.16 -4.01
CA ASN A 8 -1.41 -12.18 -4.82
C ASN A 8 -2.74 -11.78 -4.18
N LEU A 9 -3.46 -12.76 -3.61
CA LEU A 9 -4.73 -12.52 -2.91
C LEU A 9 -4.52 -11.68 -1.65
N GLU A 10 -3.53 -12.04 -0.83
CA GLU A 10 -3.16 -11.31 0.38
C GLU A 10 -2.73 -9.88 0.07
N SER A 11 -1.93 -9.69 -0.98
CA SER A 11 -1.44 -8.36 -1.34
C SER A 11 -2.56 -7.48 -1.92
N GLY A 12 -3.52 -8.07 -2.64
CA GLY A 12 -4.75 -7.39 -3.02
C GLY A 12 -5.60 -6.95 -1.83
N TRP A 13 -5.66 -7.73 -0.74
CA TRP A 13 -6.36 -7.34 0.49
C TRP A 13 -5.65 -6.21 1.24
N LYS A 14 -4.31 -6.26 1.32
CA LYS A 14 -3.51 -5.18 1.92
C LYS A 14 -3.75 -3.85 1.20
N TRP A 15 -3.77 -3.85 -0.14
CA TRP A 15 -4.07 -2.67 -0.93
C TRP A 15 -5.45 -2.10 -0.61
N LYS A 16 -6.51 -2.94 -0.66
CA LYS A 16 -7.87 -2.51 -0.35
C LYS A 16 -7.99 -1.92 1.05
N TYR A 17 -7.31 -2.53 2.02
CA TYR A 17 -7.29 -2.04 3.40
C TYR A 17 -6.64 -0.66 3.50
N LEU A 18 -5.46 -0.46 2.90
CA LEU A 18 -4.74 0.81 2.91
C LEU A 18 -5.54 1.93 2.23
N VAL A 19 -6.14 1.65 1.07
CA VAL A 19 -6.98 2.62 0.36
C VAL A 19 -8.22 3.00 1.18
N LYS A 20 -8.84 2.03 1.87
CA LYS A 20 -9.95 2.30 2.77
C LYS A 20 -9.53 3.23 3.91
N LYS A 21 -8.42 2.92 4.58
CA LYS A 21 -7.87 3.73 5.68
C LYS A 21 -7.55 5.16 5.26
N HIS A 22 -6.94 5.34 4.10
CA HIS A 22 -6.71 6.66 3.53
C HIS A 22 -8.02 7.42 3.27
N ARG A 23 -9.05 6.76 2.73
CA ARG A 23 -10.38 7.38 2.53
C ARG A 23 -11.08 7.74 3.84
N GLU A 24 -10.80 7.03 4.92
CA GLU A 24 -11.28 7.34 6.28
C GLU A 24 -10.49 8.51 6.92
N GLY A 25 -9.47 9.05 6.23
CA GLY A 25 -8.65 10.16 6.70
C GLY A 25 -7.48 9.73 7.59
N GLU A 26 -7.19 8.44 7.69
CA GLU A 26 -6.03 7.95 8.44
C GLU A 26 -4.74 8.06 7.63
N LEU A 27 -3.66 8.44 8.31
CA LEU A 27 -2.32 8.46 7.73
C LEU A 27 -1.80 7.03 7.59
N ILE A 28 -1.68 6.56 6.35
CA ILE A 28 -1.18 5.23 6.03
C ILE A 28 0.32 5.20 5.71
N THR A 29 1.02 6.33 5.85
CA THR A 29 2.46 6.45 5.53
C THR A 29 3.23 6.97 6.73
N ARG A 30 4.54 6.73 6.74
CA ARG A 30 5.49 7.22 7.75
C ARG A 30 5.86 8.70 7.59
N TYR A 31 5.34 9.39 6.57
CA TYR A 31 5.73 10.75 6.26
C TYR A 31 4.93 11.74 7.11
N ILE A 32 5.64 12.71 7.70
CA ILE A 32 5.01 13.80 8.47
C ILE A 32 4.49 14.87 7.51
N GLU A 33 5.18 15.08 6.39
CA GLU A 33 4.79 16.04 5.37
C GLU A 33 3.63 15.49 4.52
N ALA A 34 2.54 16.27 4.45
CA ALA A 34 1.35 15.91 3.69
C ALA A 34 1.64 15.70 2.19
N SER A 35 2.56 16.47 1.61
CA SER A 35 2.99 16.33 0.21
C SER A 35 3.67 14.98 -0.07
N ALA A 36 4.58 14.56 0.83
CA ALA A 36 5.27 13.27 0.71
C ALA A 36 4.32 12.10 1.00
N ALA A 37 3.43 12.23 1.97
CA ALA A 37 2.38 11.26 2.24
C ALA A 37 1.46 11.09 1.01
N GLN A 38 1.01 12.21 0.42
CA GLN A 38 0.15 12.20 -0.75
C GLN A 38 0.85 11.56 -1.96
N ALA A 39 2.11 11.92 -2.23
CA ALA A 39 2.88 11.32 -3.32
C ALA A 39 3.00 9.79 -3.17
N ALA A 40 3.21 9.29 -1.96
CA ALA A 40 3.23 7.85 -1.71
C ALA A 40 1.85 7.22 -1.90
N VAL A 41 0.76 7.87 -1.47
CA VAL A 41 -0.61 7.40 -1.69
C VAL A 41 -0.94 7.35 -3.18
N ASP A 42 -0.55 8.35 -3.96
CA ASP A 42 -0.74 8.36 -5.42
C ASP A 42 -0.07 7.14 -6.07
N VAL A 43 1.17 6.82 -5.66
CA VAL A 43 1.83 5.58 -6.10
C VAL A 43 1.00 4.36 -5.70
N LEU A 44 0.53 4.27 -4.45
CA LEU A 44 -0.29 3.14 -4.01
C LEU A 44 -1.54 2.95 -4.89
N LEU A 45 -2.23 4.03 -5.25
CA LEU A 45 -3.43 3.96 -6.08
C LEU A 45 -3.15 3.40 -7.48
N THR A 46 -1.96 3.63 -8.04
CA THR A 46 -1.57 3.03 -9.33
C THR A 46 -1.34 1.52 -9.26
N LEU A 47 -1.10 0.96 -8.06
CA LEU A 47 -0.83 -0.46 -7.85
C LEU A 47 -2.08 -1.35 -7.81
N GLU A 48 -3.27 -0.81 -8.11
CA GLU A 48 -4.54 -1.56 -8.09
C GLU A 48 -4.46 -2.87 -8.90
N ASN A 49 -3.78 -2.84 -10.05
CA ASN A 49 -3.64 -3.98 -10.97
C ASN A 49 -2.37 -4.79 -10.73
N GLU A 50 -1.48 -4.35 -9.82
CA GLU A 50 -0.18 -4.97 -9.54
C GLU A 50 -0.01 -5.28 -8.05
N PRO A 51 -0.81 -6.22 -7.50
CA PRO A 51 -0.85 -6.50 -6.06
C PRO A 51 0.51 -6.91 -5.49
N VAL A 52 1.38 -7.54 -6.28
CA VAL A 52 2.75 -7.92 -5.87
C VAL A 52 3.61 -6.73 -5.42
N LEU A 53 3.43 -5.56 -6.03
CA LEU A 53 4.22 -4.36 -5.71
C LEU A 53 3.76 -3.68 -4.41
N VAL A 54 2.58 -4.04 -3.91
CA VAL A 54 2.01 -3.47 -2.67
C VAL A 54 2.89 -3.80 -1.47
N ASN A 55 3.50 -4.99 -1.42
CA ASN A 55 4.42 -5.34 -0.33
C ASN A 55 5.67 -4.45 -0.35
N THR A 56 6.21 -4.17 -1.53
CA THR A 56 7.35 -3.25 -1.69
C THR A 56 6.98 -1.83 -1.26
N TRP A 57 5.78 -1.36 -1.63
CA TRP A 57 5.28 -0.06 -1.21
C TRP A 57 5.17 0.02 0.32
N ILE A 58 4.64 -1.02 0.96
CA ILE A 58 4.52 -1.09 2.43
C ILE A 58 5.90 -0.98 3.09
N ASP A 59 6.88 -1.72 2.60
CA ASP A 59 8.24 -1.70 3.15
C ASP A 59 8.89 -0.30 3.03
N GLN A 60 8.68 0.37 1.90
CA GLN A 60 9.27 1.70 1.64
C GLN A 60 8.58 2.84 2.39
N HIS A 61 7.25 2.81 2.48
CA HIS A 61 6.44 3.96 2.90
C HIS A 61 5.74 3.80 4.25
N ILE A 62 5.57 2.57 4.77
CA ILE A 62 5.01 2.32 6.10
C ILE A 62 6.12 1.99 7.10
N ASN A 63 7.03 1.10 6.72
CA ASN A 63 8.07 0.63 7.63
C ASN A 63 9.25 1.63 7.71
N ARG A 64 9.72 1.91 8.93
CA ARG A 64 11.08 2.38 9.21
C ARG A 64 11.69 1.30 10.10
N SER A 65 12.37 0.35 9.49
CA SER A 65 13.42 -0.37 10.20
C SER A 65 14.67 0.51 10.22
#